data_AF-A0AAD6E9R6-F1
#
_entry.id   AF-A0AAD6E9R6-F1
#
_cell.length_a   1.000
_cell.length_b   1.000
_cell.length_c   1.000
_cell.angle_alpha   90.00
_cell.angle_beta   90.00
_cell.angle_gamma   90.00
#
_symmetry.space_group_name_H-M   'P 1'
#
loop_
_entity.id
_entity.type
_entity.pdbx_description
1 polymer ?
#
loop_
_entity_poly.entity_id
_entity_poly.type
_entity_poly.pdbx_seq_one_letter_code
_entity_poly.pdbx_strand_id
1 'polypeptide(L)'
;MSPLVQQTRKRKRSPKHPTSSANAPTSSSVLKHPSLRTTPTHIFFHGGILSNWHPSISPFPGKNGLEICLPLLDELGIAHPSPESYSTLLIHEFGFGRGEQWMMAMKAWLFECEMDESGLKPFQKVGKASDQEFQRFQRDVLSPSVPATSSSFSGTGPGETVGSEKKDAWDSHLPCILRTNVPRSQKALGRKVRGFQPDVWNQASIPIMMAGCVARAQVDQELRDVYLAAQGRTFVEGSPRDRIWGVGLRWDSKAIEDEANWRGENRLGRCHGEAARVMQGVDRGG
;
A
#
# COMPACT_ATOMS: atom_id res chain seq x y z
N MET A 1 61.20 19.15 60.47
CA MET A 1 59.73 19.37 60.42
C MET A 1 59.23 18.86 59.08
N SER A 2 58.31 17.91 59.15
CA SER A 2 57.82 16.99 58.11
C SER A 2 56.88 17.66 57.08
N PRO A 3 56.54 16.97 55.96
CA PRO A 3 56.21 17.57 54.66
C PRO A 3 54.71 17.89 54.44
N LEU A 4 54.45 18.83 53.53
CA LEU A 4 53.11 19.22 53.08
C LEU A 4 52.57 18.22 52.05
N VAL A 5 51.43 17.60 52.39
CA VAL A 5 50.68 16.63 51.59
C VAL A 5 49.94 17.32 50.44
N GLN A 6 50.19 16.92 49.19
CA GLN A 6 49.35 17.27 48.04
C GLN A 6 48.06 16.43 48.06
N GLN A 7 46.92 17.07 48.33
CA GLN A 7 45.60 16.45 48.19
C GLN A 7 45.15 16.43 46.72
N THR A 8 45.04 15.23 46.17
CA THR A 8 44.41 14.94 44.88
C THR A 8 42.90 15.22 44.90
N ARG A 9 42.42 16.11 44.03
CA ARG A 9 40.99 16.34 43.78
C ARG A 9 40.32 15.11 43.15
N LYS A 10 39.43 14.44 43.89
CA LYS A 10 38.52 13.40 43.37
C LYS A 10 37.50 14.03 42.39
N ARG A 11 37.58 13.69 41.10
CA ARG A 11 36.48 13.91 40.15
C ARG A 11 35.32 12.96 40.49
N LYS A 12 34.15 13.50 40.88
CA LYS A 12 32.89 12.77 40.99
C LYS A 12 32.54 12.16 39.63
N ARG A 13 32.45 10.83 39.56
CA ARG A 13 31.85 10.12 38.41
C ARG A 13 30.34 10.29 38.48
N SER A 14 29.75 10.86 37.43
CA SER A 14 28.31 10.83 37.18
C SER A 14 27.84 9.38 37.01
N PRO A 15 26.63 9.00 37.45
CA PRO A 15 26.14 7.64 37.28
C PRO A 15 25.93 7.35 35.80
N LYS A 16 26.52 6.26 35.31
CA LYS A 16 26.23 5.70 33.99
C LYS A 16 24.77 5.24 34.01
N HIS A 17 23.91 5.90 33.23
CA HIS A 17 22.66 5.27 32.81
C HIS A 17 23.00 3.98 32.06
N PRO A 18 22.39 2.83 32.38
CA PRO A 18 22.52 1.66 31.54
C PRO A 18 21.83 2.00 30.22
N THR A 19 22.62 2.16 29.16
CA THR A 19 22.11 2.07 27.80
C THR A 19 21.58 0.65 27.65
N SER A 20 20.26 0.52 27.74
CA SER A 20 19.53 -0.63 27.24
C SER A 20 19.82 -0.73 25.76
N SER A 21 20.89 -1.46 25.42
CA SER A 21 21.05 -2.12 24.13
C SER A 21 19.90 -3.11 24.03
N ALA A 22 18.74 -2.64 23.56
CA ALA A 22 17.70 -3.52 23.07
C ALA A 22 18.36 -4.33 21.95
N ASN A 23 18.56 -5.63 22.20
CA ASN A 23 19.13 -6.54 21.20
C ASN A 23 18.29 -6.43 19.93
N ALA A 24 18.89 -5.93 18.86
CA ALA A 24 18.27 -6.01 17.54
C ALA A 24 17.88 -7.47 17.28
N PRO A 25 16.63 -7.74 16.86
CA PRO A 25 16.17 -9.11 16.70
C PRO A 25 17.04 -9.80 15.64
N THR A 26 17.57 -10.98 15.99
CA THR A 26 18.30 -11.81 15.03
C THR A 26 17.39 -12.21 13.87
N SER A 27 17.93 -12.41 12.66
CA SER A 27 17.15 -12.91 11.50
C SER A 27 16.32 -14.16 11.83
N SER A 28 16.79 -15.02 12.75
CA SER A 28 16.09 -16.21 13.24
C SER A 28 14.88 -15.91 14.14
N SER A 29 14.89 -14.82 14.91
CA SER A 29 13.77 -14.45 15.79
C SER A 29 12.64 -13.75 15.03
N VAL A 30 12.96 -12.94 14.02
CA VAL A 30 11.96 -12.24 13.18
C VAL A 30 11.10 -13.23 12.41
N LEU A 31 11.72 -14.28 11.85
CA LEU A 31 11.00 -15.30 11.07
C LEU A 31 10.27 -16.35 11.92
N LYS A 32 10.38 -16.27 13.26
CA LYS A 32 9.55 -17.03 14.22
C LYS A 32 8.31 -16.22 14.58
N HIS A 33 7.44 -16.03 13.60
CA HIS A 33 6.19 -15.30 13.75
C HIS A 33 4.98 -16.27 13.67
N PRO A 34 3.92 -16.13 14.50
CA PRO A 34 2.79 -17.07 14.52
C PRO A 34 2.06 -17.25 13.18
N SER A 35 2.13 -16.26 12.29
CA SER A 35 1.53 -16.31 10.95
C SER A 35 2.47 -16.75 9.84
N LEU A 36 3.72 -17.08 10.17
CA LEU A 36 4.77 -17.46 9.20
C LEU A 36 5.28 -18.87 9.51
N ARG A 37 5.49 -19.66 8.46
CA ARG A 37 6.18 -20.94 8.53
C ARG A 37 7.40 -20.87 7.63
N THR A 38 8.57 -20.93 8.24
CA THR A 38 9.85 -20.74 7.55
C THR A 38 10.59 -22.06 7.40
N THR A 39 11.14 -22.30 6.21
CA THR A 39 12.05 -23.41 5.89
C THR A 39 13.38 -22.83 5.40
N PRO A 40 14.39 -23.65 5.06
CA PRO A 40 15.61 -23.14 4.43
C PRO A 40 15.37 -22.37 3.13
N THR A 41 14.32 -22.72 2.37
CA THR A 41 14.07 -22.22 1.01
C THR A 41 12.82 -21.34 0.88
N HIS A 42 11.84 -21.45 1.79
CA HIS A 42 10.55 -20.78 1.67
C HIS A 42 10.07 -20.12 2.97
N ILE A 43 9.26 -19.07 2.82
CA ILE A 43 8.44 -18.45 3.88
C ILE A 43 6.98 -18.60 3.46
N PHE A 44 6.27 -19.51 4.11
CA PHE A 44 4.84 -19.73 3.89
C PHE A 44 4.01 -18.86 4.82
N PHE A 45 2.93 -18.27 4.31
CA PHE A 45 2.04 -17.43 5.10
C PHE A 45 0.59 -17.54 4.62
N HIS A 46 -0.33 -17.23 5.54
CA HIS A 46 -1.74 -16.98 5.24
C HIS A 46 -2.29 -16.07 6.33
N GLY A 47 -2.63 -14.83 6.00
CA GLY A 47 -2.90 -13.80 7.01
C GLY A 47 -1.62 -13.18 7.58
N GLY A 48 -1.77 -12.46 8.70
CA GLY A 48 -0.65 -11.81 9.41
C GLY A 48 0.10 -10.77 8.60
N ILE A 49 1.33 -10.42 9.02
CA ILE A 49 2.08 -9.26 8.52
C ILE A 49 2.27 -9.22 6.99
N LEU A 50 2.30 -10.37 6.31
CA LEU A 50 2.42 -10.45 4.85
C LEU A 50 1.06 -10.40 4.12
N SER A 51 -0.07 -10.59 4.79
CA SER A 51 -1.36 -10.53 4.11
C SER A 51 -1.72 -9.13 3.66
N ASN A 52 -2.28 -9.05 2.45
CA ASN A 52 -2.84 -7.81 1.91
C ASN A 52 -3.96 -7.20 2.80
N TRP A 53 -4.58 -8.03 3.65
CA TRP A 53 -5.65 -7.62 4.56
C TRP A 53 -5.14 -7.15 5.91
N HIS A 54 -3.85 -7.35 6.20
CA HIS A 54 -3.23 -6.94 7.45
C HIS A 54 -3.23 -5.41 7.57
N PRO A 55 -3.68 -4.85 8.71
CA PRO A 55 -3.59 -3.42 8.94
C PRO A 55 -2.11 -3.00 9.02
N SER A 56 -1.76 -1.92 8.36
CA SER A 56 -0.50 -1.23 8.59
C SER A 56 -0.54 -0.51 9.94
N ILE A 57 0.55 -0.56 10.71
CA ILE A 57 0.64 0.11 12.02
C ILE A 57 0.44 1.63 11.85
N SER A 58 1.08 2.20 10.84
CA SER A 58 0.89 3.57 10.38
C SER A 58 0.42 3.54 8.91
N PRO A 59 -0.47 4.45 8.48
CA PRO A 59 -0.84 4.54 7.07
C PRO A 59 0.40 4.82 6.21
N PHE A 60 0.60 4.05 5.14
CA PHE A 60 1.70 4.31 4.20
C PHE A 60 1.29 5.34 3.15
N PRO A 61 2.13 6.33 2.83
CA PRO A 61 1.79 7.36 1.84
C PRO A 61 1.65 6.76 0.44
N GLY A 62 0.56 7.08 -0.26
CA GLY A 62 0.36 6.65 -1.64
C GLY A 62 1.41 7.21 -2.59
N LYS A 63 1.96 8.39 -2.31
CA LYS A 63 3.13 8.96 -3.00
C LYS A 63 4.25 7.93 -3.21
N ASN A 64 4.67 7.26 -2.14
CA ASN A 64 5.77 6.31 -2.19
C ASN A 64 5.43 5.10 -3.08
N GLY A 65 4.17 4.67 -3.07
CA GLY A 65 3.68 3.62 -3.96
C GLY A 65 3.68 4.08 -5.42
N LEU A 66 3.25 5.30 -5.71
CA LEU A 66 3.24 5.85 -7.07
C LEU A 66 4.64 6.04 -7.64
N GLU A 67 5.60 6.53 -6.85
CA GLU A 67 7.01 6.70 -7.26
C GLU A 67 7.64 5.40 -7.77
N ILE A 68 7.20 4.25 -7.23
CA ILE A 68 7.65 2.92 -7.66
C ILE A 68 6.77 2.40 -8.81
N CYS A 69 5.46 2.61 -8.72
CA CYS A 69 4.49 2.00 -9.62
C CYS A 69 4.52 2.60 -11.03
N LEU A 70 4.58 3.94 -11.15
CA LEU A 70 4.41 4.61 -12.45
C LEU A 70 5.50 4.22 -13.47
N PRO A 71 6.81 4.23 -13.13
CA PRO A 71 7.83 3.80 -14.08
C PRO A 71 7.67 2.36 -14.57
N LEU A 72 7.13 1.47 -13.73
CA LEU A 72 6.88 0.07 -14.10
C LEU A 72 5.69 -0.08 -15.04
N LEU A 73 4.67 0.77 -14.89
CA LEU A 73 3.55 0.81 -15.83
C LEU A 73 4.00 1.39 -17.18
N ASP A 74 4.84 2.43 -17.16
CA ASP A 74 5.47 2.99 -18.36
C ASP A 74 6.31 1.95 -19.11
N GLU A 75 7.16 1.18 -18.41
CA GLU A 75 7.97 0.11 -19.00
C GLU A 75 7.12 -0.98 -19.66
N LEU A 76 5.96 -1.29 -19.07
CA LEU A 76 5.00 -2.25 -19.62
C LEU A 76 4.12 -1.65 -20.74
N GLY A 77 4.25 -0.36 -21.05
CA GLY A 77 3.41 0.34 -22.02
C GLY A 77 1.94 0.41 -21.61
N ILE A 78 1.65 0.36 -20.30
CA ILE A 78 0.28 0.40 -19.78
C ILE A 78 -0.12 1.86 -19.61
N ALA A 79 -1.03 2.33 -20.46
CA ALA A 79 -1.61 3.66 -20.33
C ALA A 79 -2.25 3.85 -18.95
N HIS A 80 -1.98 4.98 -18.32
CA HIS A 80 -2.48 5.31 -16.99
C HIS A 80 -2.74 6.82 -16.85
N PRO A 81 -3.53 7.24 -15.85
CA PRO A 81 -3.79 8.65 -15.61
C PRO A 81 -2.51 9.46 -15.39
N SER A 82 -2.50 10.71 -15.88
CA SER A 82 -1.39 11.65 -15.67
C SER A 82 -1.04 11.83 -14.17
N PRO A 83 0.25 12.02 -13.82
CA PRO A 83 0.66 12.38 -12.45
C PRO A 83 -0.05 13.61 -11.87
N GLU A 84 -0.51 14.53 -12.73
CA GLU A 84 -1.18 15.77 -12.33
C GLU A 84 -2.71 15.65 -12.24
N SER A 85 -3.29 14.51 -12.60
CA SER A 85 -4.74 14.30 -12.53
C SER A 85 -5.22 14.30 -11.07
N TYR A 86 -6.46 14.71 -10.81
CA TYR A 86 -6.99 14.67 -9.46
C TYR A 86 -7.08 13.27 -8.88
N SER A 87 -7.29 12.23 -9.69
CA SER A 87 -7.30 10.86 -9.21
C SER A 87 -5.91 10.41 -8.77
N THR A 88 -4.86 10.78 -9.52
CA THR A 88 -3.47 10.51 -9.12
C THR A 88 -3.08 11.31 -7.89
N LEU A 89 -3.45 12.60 -7.82
CA LEU A 89 -3.21 13.43 -6.63
C LEU A 89 -3.96 12.92 -5.39
N LEU A 90 -5.19 12.38 -5.56
CA LEU A 90 -5.91 11.72 -4.48
C LEU A 90 -5.14 10.51 -3.95
N ILE A 91 -4.65 9.63 -4.82
CA ILE A 91 -3.83 8.50 -4.40
C ILE A 91 -2.55 9.01 -3.72
N HIS A 92 -1.87 9.99 -4.32
CA HIS A 92 -0.61 10.54 -3.84
C HIS A 92 -0.69 11.04 -2.39
N GLU A 93 -1.72 11.84 -2.09
CA GLU A 93 -1.92 12.45 -0.76
C GLU A 93 -2.57 11.50 0.26
N PHE A 94 -3.13 10.37 -0.18
CA PHE A 94 -3.85 9.46 0.71
C PHE A 94 -2.90 8.53 1.49
N GLY A 95 -3.18 8.37 2.78
CA GLY A 95 -2.51 7.39 3.64
C GLY A 95 -3.27 6.06 3.64
N PHE A 96 -2.65 5.00 3.11
CA PHE A 96 -3.28 3.69 3.00
C PHE A 96 -3.11 2.86 4.27
N GLY A 97 -4.22 2.39 4.82
CA GLY A 97 -4.20 1.60 6.07
C GLY A 97 -3.87 0.12 5.88
N ARG A 98 -3.83 -0.37 4.65
CA ARG A 98 -3.54 -1.78 4.29
C ARG A 98 -3.35 -1.93 2.79
N GLY A 99 -2.75 -3.05 2.37
CA GLY A 99 -2.52 -3.32 0.95
C GLY A 99 -3.80 -3.52 0.13
N GLU A 100 -4.88 -4.09 0.71
CA GLU A 100 -6.16 -4.25 -0.02
C GLU A 100 -6.78 -2.92 -0.41
N GLN A 101 -6.65 -1.89 0.44
CA GLN A 101 -7.13 -0.56 0.13
C GLN A 101 -6.35 0.03 -1.05
N TRP A 102 -5.02 -0.07 -1.01
CA TRP A 102 -4.13 0.34 -2.09
C TRP A 102 -4.46 -0.37 -3.40
N MET A 103 -4.50 -1.69 -3.38
CA MET A 103 -4.73 -2.51 -4.58
C MET A 103 -6.06 -2.18 -5.25
N MET A 104 -7.14 -2.06 -4.47
CA MET A 104 -8.45 -1.76 -5.03
C MET A 104 -8.57 -0.29 -5.46
N ALA A 105 -7.95 0.64 -4.74
CA ALA A 105 -7.91 2.05 -5.13
C ALA A 105 -7.14 2.25 -6.44
N MET A 106 -5.97 1.61 -6.58
CA MET A 106 -5.19 1.62 -7.82
C MET A 106 -5.93 0.96 -8.98
N LYS A 107 -6.74 -0.07 -8.71
CA LYS A 107 -7.64 -0.64 -9.72
C LYS A 107 -8.68 0.38 -10.21
N ALA A 108 -9.35 1.08 -9.30
CA ALA A 108 -10.32 2.10 -9.66
C ALA A 108 -9.63 3.28 -10.38
N TRP A 109 -8.46 3.71 -9.90
CA TRP A 109 -7.63 4.73 -10.53
C TRP A 109 -7.26 4.34 -11.97
N LEU A 110 -6.85 3.11 -12.24
CA LEU A 110 -6.44 2.71 -13.58
C LEU A 110 -7.60 2.67 -14.59
N PHE A 111 -8.81 2.31 -14.15
CA PHE A 111 -9.92 2.01 -15.08
C PHE A 111 -11.08 3.03 -15.08
N GLU A 112 -11.25 3.85 -14.05
CA GLU A 112 -12.37 4.79 -13.97
C GLU A 112 -12.03 6.24 -14.34
N CYS A 113 -10.76 6.55 -14.63
CA CYS A 113 -10.31 7.93 -14.74
C CYS A 113 -10.59 8.60 -16.10
N GLU A 114 -11.08 7.87 -17.10
CA GLU A 114 -11.35 8.38 -18.45
C GLU A 114 -12.70 7.91 -18.98
N MET A 115 -13.78 8.62 -18.67
CA MET A 115 -15.08 8.43 -19.35
C MET A 115 -15.26 9.52 -20.42
N ASP A 116 -15.72 9.10 -21.59
CA ASP A 116 -15.88 9.84 -22.85
C ASP A 116 -17.37 10.20 -23.14
N GLU A 117 -17.73 10.37 -24.41
CA GLU A 117 -18.57 11.42 -25.05
C GLU A 117 -19.99 11.73 -24.52
N SER A 118 -20.47 11.09 -23.45
CA SER A 118 -21.85 11.20 -22.97
C SER A 118 -22.01 11.67 -21.51
N GLY A 119 -20.93 11.98 -20.79
CA GLY A 119 -21.05 12.39 -19.39
C GLY A 119 -19.75 12.81 -18.72
N LEU A 120 -19.96 13.44 -17.57
CA LEU A 120 -19.03 13.89 -16.55
C LEU A 120 -17.62 13.28 -16.55
N LYS A 121 -16.64 14.17 -16.44
CA LYS A 121 -15.23 13.88 -16.19
C LYS A 121 -14.90 14.11 -14.71
N PRO A 122 -15.24 13.19 -13.78
CA PRO A 122 -14.64 13.26 -12.46
C PRO A 122 -13.13 13.22 -12.67
N PHE A 123 -12.40 14.15 -12.05
CA PHE A 123 -10.93 14.26 -12.09
C PHE A 123 -10.25 15.01 -13.25
N GLN A 124 -10.96 15.58 -14.24
CA GLN A 124 -10.30 16.47 -15.21
C GLN A 124 -10.07 17.88 -14.67
N LYS A 125 -8.80 18.23 -14.50
CA LYS A 125 -8.29 19.55 -14.92
C LYS A 125 -7.14 19.30 -15.89
N VAL A 126 -7.18 19.92 -17.06
CA VAL A 126 -6.01 20.05 -17.93
C VAL A 126 -5.21 21.25 -17.40
N GLY A 127 -4.02 20.99 -16.87
CA GLY A 127 -3.16 21.98 -16.21
C GLY A 127 -3.20 21.91 -14.68
N LYS A 128 -2.15 22.44 -14.05
CA LYS A 128 -1.94 22.38 -12.60
C LYS A 128 -3.12 23.04 -11.86
N ALA A 129 -3.88 22.25 -11.10
CA ALA A 129 -4.82 22.81 -10.15
C ALA A 129 -4.07 23.56 -9.05
N SER A 130 -4.65 24.65 -8.58
CA SER A 130 -4.15 25.27 -7.36
C SER A 130 -4.34 24.32 -6.19
N ASP A 131 -3.44 24.36 -5.22
CA ASP A 131 -3.53 23.51 -4.02
C ASP A 131 -4.89 23.69 -3.32
N GLN A 132 -5.46 24.90 -3.35
CA GLN A 132 -6.77 25.20 -2.76
C GLN A 132 -7.93 24.51 -3.51
N GLU A 133 -7.88 24.41 -4.83
CA GLU A 133 -8.90 23.70 -5.62
C GLU A 133 -8.86 22.20 -5.33
N PHE A 134 -7.66 21.61 -5.34
CA PHE A 134 -7.49 20.19 -5.04
C PHE A 134 -7.90 19.87 -3.60
N GLN A 135 -7.53 20.69 -2.61
CA GLN A 135 -7.96 20.49 -1.22
C GLN A 135 -9.49 20.50 -1.06
N ARG A 136 -10.18 21.39 -1.78
CA ARG A 136 -11.66 21.41 -1.79
C ARG A 136 -12.21 20.14 -2.42
N PHE A 137 -11.66 19.74 -3.57
CA PHE A 137 -12.05 18.51 -4.24
C PHE A 137 -11.87 17.28 -3.36
N GLN A 138 -10.68 17.12 -2.77
CA GLN A 138 -10.34 16.02 -1.87
C GLN A 138 -11.28 15.96 -0.67
N ARG A 139 -11.53 17.09 -0.01
CA ARG A 139 -12.48 17.16 1.11
C ARG A 139 -13.88 16.73 0.71
N ASP A 140 -14.36 17.21 -0.44
CA ASP A 140 -15.71 16.92 -0.91
C ASP A 140 -15.86 15.42 -1.24
N VAL A 141 -14.93 14.82 -2.00
CA VAL A 141 -15.00 13.40 -2.39
C VAL A 141 -14.64 12.44 -1.27
N LEU A 142 -13.86 12.83 -0.26
CA LEU A 142 -13.54 11.96 0.89
C LEU A 142 -14.47 12.19 2.09
N SER A 143 -15.43 13.11 1.99
CA SER A 143 -16.44 13.33 3.02
C SER A 143 -17.26 12.05 3.29
N PRO A 144 -17.56 11.73 4.57
CA PRO A 144 -18.43 10.60 4.91
C PRO A 144 -19.87 10.81 4.45
N SER A 145 -20.28 12.06 4.26
CA SER A 145 -21.60 12.45 3.77
C SER A 145 -21.51 12.94 2.34
N VAL A 146 -22.57 12.70 1.57
CA VAL A 146 -22.70 13.23 0.20
C VAL A 146 -22.54 14.77 0.26
N PRO A 147 -21.72 15.38 -0.63
CA PRO A 147 -21.58 16.82 -0.69
C PRO A 147 -22.94 17.49 -0.86
N ALA A 148 -23.22 18.55 -0.09
CA ALA A 148 -24.47 19.27 -0.20
C ALA A 148 -24.63 19.81 -1.64
N THR A 149 -25.68 19.37 -2.32
CA THR A 149 -26.18 20.08 -3.50
C THR A 149 -26.65 21.44 -3.00
N SER A 150 -26.08 22.54 -3.49
CA SER A 150 -26.52 23.88 -3.13
C SER A 150 -27.97 24.08 -3.59
N SER A 151 -28.95 23.77 -2.73
CA SER A 151 -30.35 24.05 -2.97
C SER A 151 -30.68 25.45 -2.45
N SER A 152 -30.60 26.44 -3.33
CA SER A 152 -31.41 27.66 -3.26
C SER A 152 -31.11 28.56 -4.46
N PHE A 153 -31.54 28.17 -5.65
CA PHE A 153 -31.99 29.13 -6.67
C PHE A 153 -32.97 28.41 -7.59
N SER A 154 -34.25 28.75 -7.48
CA SER A 154 -35.28 28.39 -8.44
C SER A 154 -35.01 29.15 -9.74
N GLY A 155 -34.38 28.47 -10.69
CA GLY A 155 -34.17 28.98 -12.03
C GLY A 155 -33.62 27.87 -12.90
N THR A 156 -34.39 27.47 -13.91
CA THR A 156 -33.95 26.58 -14.98
C THR A 156 -32.74 27.21 -15.67
N GLY A 157 -31.55 26.75 -15.29
CA GLY A 157 -30.25 27.27 -15.71
C GLY A 157 -29.13 26.30 -15.28
N PRO A 158 -27.88 26.54 -15.69
CA PRO A 158 -26.75 25.58 -15.63
C PRO A 158 -26.27 25.17 -14.21
N GLY A 159 -27.10 25.34 -13.17
CA GLY A 159 -26.82 24.92 -11.78
C GLY A 159 -27.22 23.48 -11.45
N GLU A 160 -28.11 22.83 -12.21
CA GLU A 160 -28.47 21.42 -12.00
C GLU A 160 -27.33 20.46 -12.33
N THR A 161 -26.49 20.79 -13.31
CA THR A 161 -25.36 19.97 -13.73
C THR A 161 -24.33 19.84 -12.61
N VAL A 162 -23.87 20.96 -12.05
CA VAL A 162 -22.77 21.04 -11.04
C VAL A 162 -23.04 20.20 -9.77
N GLY A 163 -24.29 20.11 -9.31
CA GLY A 163 -24.67 19.29 -8.16
C GLY A 163 -24.58 17.78 -8.44
N SER A 164 -24.97 17.37 -9.65
CA SER A 164 -24.82 15.99 -10.14
C SER A 164 -23.35 15.61 -10.26
N GLU A 165 -22.51 16.52 -10.76
CA GLU A 165 -21.08 16.28 -10.98
C GLU A 165 -20.32 15.88 -9.72
N LYS A 166 -20.56 16.61 -8.63
CA LYS A 166 -19.93 16.34 -7.33
C LYS A 166 -20.38 15.02 -6.75
N LYS A 167 -21.66 14.69 -6.92
CA LYS A 167 -22.21 13.43 -6.45
C LYS A 167 -21.62 12.25 -7.23
N ASP A 168 -21.49 12.37 -8.54
CA ASP A 168 -20.92 11.31 -9.39
C ASP A 168 -19.44 11.07 -9.10
N ALA A 169 -18.67 12.13 -8.84
CA ALA A 169 -17.29 12.00 -8.36
C ALA A 169 -17.24 11.31 -6.98
N TRP A 170 -18.12 11.71 -6.05
CA TRP A 170 -18.20 11.10 -4.72
C TRP A 170 -18.60 9.61 -4.76
N ASP A 171 -19.52 9.24 -5.66
CA ASP A 171 -20.01 7.87 -5.84
C ASP A 171 -19.06 6.97 -6.66
N SER A 172 -18.05 7.53 -7.32
CA SER A 172 -17.05 6.72 -8.04
C SER A 172 -16.31 5.76 -7.10
N HIS A 173 -15.79 4.65 -7.64
CA HIS A 173 -15.26 3.57 -6.81
C HIS A 173 -13.98 3.98 -6.10
N LEU A 174 -13.15 4.83 -6.71
CA LEU A 174 -11.90 5.29 -6.09
C LEU A 174 -12.18 5.97 -4.72
N PRO A 175 -12.92 7.08 -4.62
CA PRO A 175 -13.28 7.67 -3.34
C PRO A 175 -14.05 6.72 -2.41
N CYS A 176 -14.97 5.89 -2.93
CA CYS A 176 -15.65 4.88 -2.11
C CYS A 176 -14.67 3.93 -1.41
N ILE A 177 -13.63 3.47 -2.13
CA ILE A 177 -12.59 2.57 -1.61
C ILE A 177 -11.71 3.31 -0.60
N LEU A 178 -11.32 4.55 -0.89
CA LEU A 178 -10.52 5.38 0.02
C LEU A 178 -11.27 5.65 1.34
N ARG A 179 -12.59 5.87 1.31
CA ARG A 179 -13.40 6.12 2.51
C ARG A 179 -13.58 4.91 3.43
N THR A 180 -13.42 3.68 2.93
CA THR A 180 -13.62 2.47 3.75
C THR A 180 -12.30 1.87 4.22
N ASN A 181 -12.22 1.48 5.50
CA ASN A 181 -11.09 0.73 6.07
C ASN A 181 -11.40 -0.77 6.28
N VAL A 182 -12.49 -1.28 5.68
CA VAL A 182 -12.90 -2.68 5.81
C VAL A 182 -12.43 -3.45 4.57
N PRO A 183 -11.48 -4.40 4.67
CA PRO A 183 -10.92 -5.11 3.51
C PRO A 183 -11.99 -5.76 2.63
N ARG A 184 -13.01 -6.35 3.26
CA ARG A 184 -14.11 -6.98 2.54
C ARG A 184 -14.91 -5.99 1.71
N SER A 185 -15.13 -4.77 2.21
CA SER A 185 -15.81 -3.70 1.49
C SER A 185 -14.94 -3.15 0.37
N GLN A 186 -13.65 -2.94 0.61
CA GLN A 186 -12.66 -2.54 -0.41
C GLN A 186 -12.67 -3.52 -1.59
N LYS A 187 -12.56 -4.82 -1.29
CA LYS A 187 -12.60 -5.89 -2.30
C LYS A 187 -13.93 -5.94 -3.05
N ALA A 188 -15.05 -5.71 -2.37
CA ALA A 188 -16.37 -5.69 -3.00
C ALA A 188 -16.54 -4.49 -3.94
N LEU A 189 -16.03 -3.31 -3.57
CA LEU A 189 -16.01 -2.12 -4.43
C LEU A 189 -15.07 -2.31 -5.63
N GLY A 190 -13.87 -2.86 -5.41
CA GLY A 190 -12.91 -3.14 -6.49
C GLY A 190 -13.41 -4.16 -7.53
N ARG A 191 -14.40 -5.01 -7.18
CA ARG A 191 -15.08 -5.90 -8.14
C ARG A 191 -16.09 -5.17 -9.03
N LYS A 192 -16.51 -3.97 -8.65
CA LYS A 192 -17.53 -3.17 -9.34
C LYS A 192 -16.95 -2.00 -10.15
N VAL A 193 -15.62 -1.82 -10.10
CA VAL A 193 -14.89 -0.82 -10.89
C VAL A 193 -15.34 -0.84 -12.35
N ARG A 194 -15.78 0.32 -12.84
CA ARG A 194 -16.22 0.52 -14.23
C ARG A 194 -15.00 0.52 -15.16
N GLY A 195 -15.22 0.20 -16.44
CA GLY A 195 -14.14 0.17 -17.43
C GLY A 195 -13.08 -0.92 -17.19
N PHE A 196 -13.33 -1.88 -16.29
CA PHE A 196 -12.36 -2.90 -15.94
C PHE A 196 -11.99 -3.78 -17.14
N GLN A 197 -10.70 -3.79 -17.49
CA GLN A 197 -10.14 -4.65 -18.54
C GLN A 197 -9.27 -5.73 -17.89
N PRO A 198 -9.70 -7.02 -17.91
CA PRO A 198 -8.98 -8.11 -17.26
C PRO A 198 -7.54 -8.27 -17.74
N ASP A 199 -7.29 -8.11 -19.03
CA ASP A 199 -5.96 -8.35 -19.63
C ASP A 199 -4.96 -7.26 -19.25
N VAL A 200 -5.41 -6.00 -19.22
CA VAL A 200 -4.62 -4.88 -18.70
C VAL A 200 -4.33 -5.09 -17.21
N TRP A 201 -5.34 -5.48 -16.42
CA TRP A 201 -5.18 -5.72 -14.99
C TRP A 201 -4.25 -6.88 -14.68
N ASN A 202 -4.29 -7.95 -15.49
CA ASN A 202 -3.40 -9.09 -15.32
C ASN A 202 -1.92 -8.68 -15.38
N GLN A 203 -1.60 -7.69 -16.22
CA GLN A 203 -0.25 -7.13 -16.33
C GLN A 203 0.01 -6.07 -15.24
N ALA A 204 -0.89 -5.12 -15.05
CA ALA A 204 -0.73 -3.99 -14.12
C ALA A 204 -0.74 -4.39 -12.64
N SER A 205 -1.46 -5.47 -12.28
CA SER A 205 -1.70 -5.80 -10.87
C SER A 205 -0.44 -6.18 -10.09
N ILE A 206 0.56 -6.79 -10.74
CA ILE A 206 1.83 -7.16 -10.11
C ILE A 206 2.66 -5.92 -9.73
N PRO A 207 3.02 -5.00 -10.66
CA PRO A 207 3.77 -3.80 -10.29
C PRO A 207 3.01 -2.93 -9.29
N ILE A 208 1.68 -2.81 -9.42
CA ILE A 208 0.83 -2.12 -8.44
C ILE A 208 0.96 -2.75 -7.06
N MET A 209 0.79 -4.06 -6.93
CA MET A 209 0.86 -4.73 -5.63
C MET A 209 2.26 -4.63 -5.03
N MET A 210 3.30 -4.87 -5.84
CA MET A 210 4.70 -4.78 -5.42
C MET A 210 5.02 -3.38 -4.87
N ALA A 211 4.62 -2.32 -5.56
CA ALA A 211 4.80 -0.95 -5.09
C ALA A 211 4.12 -0.70 -3.73
N GLY A 212 2.91 -1.23 -3.52
CA GLY A 212 2.23 -1.17 -2.23
C GLY A 212 2.95 -1.95 -1.13
N CYS A 213 3.51 -3.12 -1.46
CA CYS A 213 4.32 -3.91 -0.53
C CYS A 213 5.59 -3.18 -0.08
N VAL A 214 6.27 -2.48 -1.00
CA VAL A 214 7.46 -1.67 -0.68
C VAL A 214 7.07 -0.45 0.15
N ALA A 215 6.07 0.32 -0.29
CA ALA A 215 5.62 1.53 0.41
C ALA A 215 5.19 1.22 1.86
N ARG A 216 4.51 0.09 2.08
CA ARG A 216 4.18 -0.36 3.44
C ARG A 216 5.44 -0.70 4.26
N ALA A 217 6.39 -1.43 3.69
CA ALA A 217 7.62 -1.81 4.39
C ALA A 217 8.53 -0.61 4.72
N GLN A 218 8.37 0.53 4.05
CA GLN A 218 9.10 1.76 4.40
C GLN A 218 8.63 2.37 5.73
N VAL A 219 7.38 2.11 6.14
CA VAL A 219 6.80 2.66 7.39
C VAL A 219 6.52 1.58 8.44
N ASP A 220 6.46 0.31 8.05
CA ASP A 220 6.20 -0.84 8.90
C ASP A 220 7.51 -1.60 9.17
N GLN A 221 8.09 -1.37 10.35
CA GLN A 221 9.38 -1.96 10.75
C GLN A 221 9.31 -3.50 10.82
N GLU A 222 8.19 -4.07 11.25
CA GLU A 222 8.06 -5.54 11.35
C GLU A 222 8.10 -6.17 9.97
N LEU A 223 7.37 -5.60 9.00
CA LEU A 223 7.42 -6.06 7.62
C LEU A 223 8.81 -5.89 7.00
N ARG A 224 9.48 -4.75 7.27
CA ARG A 224 10.86 -4.51 6.83
C ARG A 224 11.81 -5.58 7.36
N ASP A 225 11.72 -5.89 8.64
CA ASP A 225 12.57 -6.89 9.27
C ASP A 225 12.35 -8.27 8.65
N VAL A 226 11.10 -8.65 8.34
CA VAL A 226 10.78 -9.91 7.64
C VAL A 226 11.48 -9.96 6.27
N TYR A 227 11.44 -8.87 5.50
CA TYR A 227 12.11 -8.78 4.20
C TYR A 227 13.64 -8.85 4.30
N LEU A 228 14.25 -8.16 5.27
CA LEU A 228 15.69 -8.22 5.48
C LEU A 228 16.14 -9.61 5.97
N ALA A 229 15.31 -10.27 6.79
CA ALA A 229 15.58 -11.62 7.28
C ALA A 229 15.35 -12.72 6.24
N ALA A 230 14.65 -12.43 5.14
CA ALA A 230 14.24 -13.44 4.15
C ALA A 230 15.42 -14.20 3.53
N GLN A 231 16.57 -13.54 3.33
CA GLN A 231 17.82 -14.14 2.83
C GLN A 231 17.62 -14.98 1.55
N GLY A 232 16.83 -14.49 0.60
CA GLY A 232 16.58 -15.16 -0.68
C GLY A 232 15.53 -16.28 -0.65
N ARG A 233 14.86 -16.52 0.49
CA ARG A 233 13.73 -17.46 0.56
C ARG A 233 12.55 -16.99 -0.29
N THR A 234 11.86 -17.94 -0.91
CA THR A 234 10.64 -17.69 -1.67
C THR A 234 9.45 -17.46 -0.72
N PHE A 235 8.74 -16.35 -0.88
CA PHE A 235 7.48 -16.10 -0.17
C PHE A 235 6.33 -16.85 -0.84
N VAL A 236 5.45 -17.47 -0.05
CA VAL A 236 4.37 -18.31 -0.56
C VAL A 236 3.06 -18.05 0.18
N GLU A 237 2.06 -17.50 -0.53
CA GLU A 237 0.72 -17.33 0.02
C GLU A 237 -0.07 -18.64 -0.05
N GLY A 238 -0.16 -19.33 1.09
CA GLY A 238 -0.82 -20.61 1.26
C GLY A 238 -2.32 -20.49 1.52
N SER A 239 -3.05 -19.84 0.61
CA SER A 239 -4.52 -19.85 0.57
C SER A 239 -5.03 -21.06 -0.22
N PRO A 240 -5.89 -21.93 0.34
CA PRO A 240 -6.45 -23.07 -0.39
C PRO A 240 -7.49 -22.69 -1.45
N ARG A 241 -8.02 -21.46 -1.38
CA ARG A 241 -9.08 -20.98 -2.29
C ARG A 241 -8.57 -20.03 -3.35
N ASP A 242 -7.48 -19.32 -3.08
CA ASP A 242 -6.90 -18.36 -4.03
C ASP A 242 -5.85 -19.04 -4.90
N ARG A 243 -6.08 -19.03 -6.21
CA ARG A 243 -5.17 -19.59 -7.22
C ARG A 243 -4.49 -18.52 -8.07
N ILE A 244 -4.77 -17.24 -7.82
CA ILE A 244 -4.13 -16.12 -8.53
C ILE A 244 -3.08 -15.50 -7.61
N TRP A 245 -3.49 -15.09 -6.42
CA TRP A 245 -2.58 -14.46 -5.45
C TRP A 245 -1.86 -15.48 -4.58
N GLY A 246 -2.50 -16.62 -4.33
CA GLY A 246 -1.92 -17.78 -3.62
C GLY A 246 -1.69 -19.01 -4.49
N VAL A 247 -1.22 -20.09 -3.84
CA VAL A 247 -0.86 -21.36 -4.49
C VAL A 247 -1.98 -22.40 -4.52
N GLY A 248 -3.15 -22.12 -3.95
CA GLY A 248 -4.25 -23.09 -3.89
C GLY A 248 -4.03 -24.25 -2.92
N LEU A 249 -3.10 -24.12 -1.97
CA LEU A 249 -2.81 -25.06 -0.89
C LEU A 249 -2.78 -24.33 0.44
N ARG A 250 -2.99 -25.04 1.55
CA ARG A 250 -2.88 -24.45 2.89
C ARG A 250 -1.42 -24.18 3.26
N TRP A 251 -1.14 -23.01 3.82
CA TRP A 251 0.21 -22.60 4.24
C TRP A 251 0.89 -23.54 5.25
N ASP A 252 0.09 -24.26 6.05
CA ASP A 252 0.50 -25.22 7.08
C ASP A 252 0.63 -26.66 6.56
N SER A 253 0.24 -26.94 5.31
CA SER A 253 0.34 -28.27 4.72
C SER A 253 1.80 -28.62 4.41
N LYS A 254 2.18 -29.90 4.54
CA LYS A 254 3.48 -30.38 4.05
C LYS A 254 3.58 -30.39 2.53
N ALA A 255 2.47 -30.61 1.82
CA ALA A 255 2.44 -30.67 0.36
C ALA A 255 2.83 -29.35 -0.32
N ILE A 256 2.66 -28.20 0.38
CA ILE A 256 3.01 -26.88 -0.16
C ILE A 256 4.53 -26.67 -0.30
N GLU A 257 5.36 -27.48 0.38
CA GLU A 257 6.82 -27.41 0.28
C GLU A 257 7.33 -27.88 -1.09
N ASP A 258 6.55 -28.67 -1.81
CA ASP A 258 6.84 -29.11 -3.17
C ASP A 258 6.04 -28.26 -4.16
N GLU A 259 6.74 -27.44 -4.95
CA GLU A 259 6.17 -26.50 -5.92
C GLU A 259 5.37 -27.21 -7.01
N ALA A 260 5.65 -28.50 -7.30
CA ALA A 260 4.88 -29.29 -8.26
C ALA A 260 3.42 -29.52 -7.81
N ASN A 261 3.13 -29.37 -6.51
CA ASN A 261 1.76 -29.48 -5.98
C ASN A 261 0.97 -28.17 -6.09
N TRP A 262 1.62 -27.06 -6.44
CA TRP A 262 0.96 -25.75 -6.49
C TRP A 262 -0.07 -25.72 -7.62
N ARG A 263 -1.22 -25.11 -7.32
CA ARG A 263 -2.39 -25.02 -8.22
C ARG A 263 -2.74 -23.58 -8.55
N GLY A 264 -1.82 -22.66 -8.28
CA GLY A 264 -2.02 -21.23 -8.41
C GLY A 264 -0.71 -20.49 -8.62
N GLU A 265 -0.82 -19.20 -8.95
CA GLU A 265 0.29 -18.41 -9.48
C GLU A 265 1.17 -17.75 -8.41
N ASN A 266 0.74 -17.74 -7.14
CA ASN A 266 1.48 -17.11 -6.04
C ASN A 266 1.88 -15.63 -6.31
N ARG A 267 1.01 -14.83 -6.96
CA ARG A 267 1.33 -13.44 -7.30
C ARG A 267 1.74 -12.62 -6.08
N LEU A 268 1.10 -12.81 -4.92
CA LEU A 268 1.44 -12.04 -3.72
C LEU A 268 2.83 -12.42 -3.19
N GLY A 269 3.16 -13.71 -3.17
CA GLY A 269 4.49 -14.19 -2.83
C GLY A 269 5.58 -13.59 -3.72
N ARG A 270 5.35 -13.53 -5.03
CA ARG A 270 6.28 -12.86 -5.97
C ARG A 270 6.45 -11.38 -5.64
N CYS A 271 5.36 -10.66 -5.35
CA CYS A 271 5.40 -9.24 -4.97
C CYS A 271 6.22 -9.01 -3.69
N HIS A 272 6.07 -9.88 -2.67
CA HIS A 272 6.91 -9.82 -1.48
C HIS A 272 8.38 -10.11 -1.76
N GLY A 273 8.67 -11.05 -2.66
CA GLY A 273 10.03 -11.35 -3.10
C GLY A 273 10.72 -10.14 -3.72
N GLU A 274 10.04 -9.47 -4.67
CA GLU A 274 10.57 -8.23 -5.26
C GLU A 274 10.71 -7.10 -4.24
N ALA A 275 9.68 -6.89 -3.40
CA ALA A 275 9.74 -5.88 -2.36
C ALA A 275 10.90 -6.11 -1.39
N ALA A 276 11.19 -7.36 -1.05
CA ALA A 276 12.33 -7.71 -0.21
C ALA A 276 13.67 -7.38 -0.87
N ARG A 277 13.82 -7.62 -2.19
CA ARG A 277 15.03 -7.22 -2.93
C ARG A 277 15.22 -5.71 -2.92
N VAL A 278 14.15 -4.93 -3.14
CA VAL A 278 14.20 -3.46 -3.07
C VAL A 278 14.65 -3.00 -1.68
N MET A 279 14.04 -3.51 -0.62
CA MET A 279 14.41 -3.12 0.76
C MET A 279 15.85 -3.49 1.13
N GLN A 280 16.36 -4.63 0.65
CA GLN A 280 17.75 -5.03 0.85
C GLN A 280 18.75 -4.18 0.05
N GLY A 281 18.35 -3.68 -1.13
CA GLY A 281 19.16 -2.76 -1.93
C GLY A 281 19.33 -1.40 -1.26
N VAL A 282 18.25 -0.86 -0.69
CA VAL A 282 18.27 0.41 0.07
C VAL A 282 19.22 0.32 1.28
N ASP A 283 19.21 -0.80 2.00
CA ASP A 283 20.04 -0.99 3.20
C ASP A 283 21.55 -1.10 2.90
N ARG A 284 21.92 -1.51 1.67
CA ARG A 284 23.32 -1.61 1.23
C ARG A 284 23.89 -0.31 0.67
N GLY A 285 23.03 0.64 0.29
CA GLY A 285 23.40 1.92 -0.32
C GLY A 285 23.30 3.13 0.60
N GLY A 286 22.95 2.92 1.88
CA GLY A 286 22.85 3.96 2.91
C GLY A 286 24.07 4.08 3.81
#